data_AF-A0A2T5D9P5-F1
#
_entry.id   AF-A0A2T5D9P5-F1
#
_cell.length_a   1.000
_cell.length_b   1.000
_cell.length_c   1.000
_cell.angle_alpha   90.00
_cell.angle_beta   90.00
_cell.angle_gamma   90.00
#
_symmetry.space_group_name_H-M   'P 1'
#
loop_
_entity.id
_entity.type
_entity.pdbx_description
1 polymer ?
#
loop_
_entity_poly.entity_id
_entity_poly.type
_entity_poly.pdbx_seq_one_letter_code
_entity_poly.pdbx_strand_id
1 'polypeptide(L)'
;MGETIYEDEKGNIYTDSEIIVQKTTVDPRILAKSLSASPISIGILWTYTTSNDGTTLRNTFRKCATAEGVVAITGILLAAGIATAGLTAVLAALVGLGAVAFHSRFNEGADLINSHPSSGKIYMYLDHCTYKSL
;
A
#
# COMPACT_ATOMS: atom_id res chain seq x y z
N MET A 1 12.54 -6.75 -3.02
CA MET A 1 11.76 -7.59 -3.95
C MET A 1 10.30 -7.25 -3.72
N GLY A 2 9.47 -7.09 -4.76
CA GLY A 2 8.03 -6.90 -4.57
C GLY A 2 7.40 -8.22 -4.15
N GLU A 3 6.57 -8.22 -3.10
CA GLU A 3 5.82 -9.40 -2.67
C GLU A 3 4.39 -9.30 -3.19
N THR A 4 3.81 -10.44 -3.59
CA THR A 4 2.40 -10.52 -3.97
C THR A 4 1.55 -10.57 -2.70
N ILE A 5 0.48 -9.77 -2.67
CA ILE A 5 -0.49 -9.76 -1.57
C ILE A 5 -1.73 -10.56 -2.00
N TYR A 6 -2.23 -11.39 -1.10
CA TYR A 6 -3.39 -12.27 -1.31
C TYR A 6 -4.55 -11.85 -0.39
N GLU A 7 -5.78 -11.93 -0.91
CA GLU A 7 -7.01 -11.98 -0.11
C GLU A 7 -7.62 -13.35 -0.22
N ASP A 8 -8.05 -13.91 0.91
CA ASP A 8 -8.96 -15.05 0.91
C ASP A 8 -10.43 -14.61 1.00
N GLU A 9 -11.35 -15.55 0.77
CA GLU A 9 -12.80 -15.31 0.83
C GLU A 9 -13.31 -14.87 2.21
N LYS A 10 -12.47 -14.96 3.25
CA LYS A 10 -12.80 -14.55 4.63
C LYS A 10 -12.27 -13.14 4.94
N GLY A 11 -11.65 -12.48 3.97
CA GLY A 11 -11.09 -11.14 4.09
C GLY A 11 -9.81 -11.11 4.94
N ASN A 12 -9.09 -12.23 5.04
CA ASN A 12 -7.71 -12.20 5.53
C ASN A 12 -6.80 -11.68 4.43
N ILE A 13 -5.83 -10.84 4.78
CA ILE A 13 -4.86 -10.27 3.84
C ILE A 13 -3.46 -10.69 4.28
N TYR A 14 -2.65 -11.25 3.37
CA TYR A 14 -1.34 -11.78 3.70
C TYR A 14 -0.39 -11.78 2.49
N THR A 15 0.91 -11.80 2.76
CA THR A 15 1.96 -12.15 1.79
C THR A 15 2.51 -13.53 2.14
N ASP A 16 3.45 -14.03 1.33
CA ASP A 16 4.20 -15.25 1.67
C ASP A 16 5.00 -15.11 2.98
N SER A 17 5.38 -13.88 3.35
CA SER A 17 6.25 -13.61 4.51
C SER A 17 5.48 -13.15 5.76
N GLU A 18 4.31 -12.53 5.63
CA GLU A 18 3.57 -11.98 6.77
C GLU A 18 2.04 -11.99 6.61
N ILE A 19 1.33 -12.11 7.74
CA ILE A 19 -0.12 -11.83 7.80
C ILE A 19 -0.31 -10.32 7.99
N ILE A 20 -1.07 -9.67 7.12
CA ILE A 20 -1.34 -8.23 7.14
C ILE A 20 -2.64 -7.95 7.91
N VAL A 21 -3.71 -8.68 7.60
CA VAL A 21 -5.01 -8.62 8.28
C VAL A 21 -5.47 -10.04 8.59
N GLN A 22 -5.76 -10.31 9.87
CA GLN A 22 -6.28 -11.60 10.31
C GLN A 22 -7.70 -11.44 10.87
N LYS A 23 -8.70 -11.93 10.12
CA LYS A 23 -10.11 -11.96 10.53
C LYS A 23 -10.55 -13.33 11.06
N THR A 24 -9.68 -14.33 10.97
CA THR A 24 -9.96 -15.71 11.40
C THR A 24 -8.91 -16.22 12.37
N THR A 25 -9.26 -17.24 13.17
CA THR A 25 -8.36 -17.81 14.19
C THR A 25 -7.21 -18.64 13.62
N VAL A 26 -7.22 -18.93 12.31
CA VAL A 26 -6.20 -19.77 11.65
C VAL A 26 -5.33 -18.89 10.76
N ASP A 27 -4.02 -19.18 10.73
CA ASP A 27 -3.10 -18.49 9.83
C ASP A 27 -3.51 -18.77 8.37
N PRO A 28 -3.91 -17.73 7.62
CA PRO A 28 -4.37 -17.90 6.25
C PRO A 28 -3.24 -18.45 5.35
N ARG A 29 -1.96 -18.24 5.68
CA ARG A 29 -0.82 -18.77 4.91
C ARG A 29 -0.71 -20.29 4.97
N ILE A 30 -1.30 -20.93 5.98
CA ILE A 30 -1.31 -22.39 6.13
C ILE A 30 -2.45 -23.00 5.28
N LEU A 31 -3.61 -22.33 5.23
CA LEU A 31 -4.81 -22.83 4.55
C LEU A 31 -4.91 -22.40 3.08
N ALA A 32 -4.42 -21.21 2.72
CA ALA A 32 -4.70 -20.56 1.46
C ALA A 32 -3.79 -20.96 0.28
N LYS A 33 -3.04 -22.06 0.41
CA LYS A 33 -2.74 -22.89 -0.77
C LYS A 33 -3.99 -23.60 -1.33
N SER A 34 -5.13 -23.47 -0.65
CA SER A 34 -6.45 -23.83 -1.14
C SER A 34 -6.97 -22.77 -2.12
N LEU A 35 -6.64 -22.92 -3.41
CA LEU A 35 -7.42 -22.69 -4.65
C LEU A 35 -8.42 -21.52 -4.82
N SER A 36 -8.75 -20.70 -3.82
CA SER A 36 -9.70 -19.58 -3.92
C SER A 36 -9.17 -18.22 -3.45
N ALA A 37 -7.97 -18.16 -2.86
CA ALA A 37 -7.32 -16.88 -2.60
C ALA A 37 -6.95 -16.22 -3.93
N SER A 38 -7.58 -15.08 -4.22
CA SER A 38 -7.27 -14.32 -5.42
C SER A 38 -6.14 -13.36 -5.11
N PRO A 39 -5.11 -13.25 -5.98
CA PRO A 39 -4.12 -12.20 -5.80
C PRO A 39 -4.85 -10.85 -5.87
N ILE A 40 -4.74 -10.04 -4.81
CA ILE A 40 -5.05 -8.61 -4.92
C ILE A 40 -3.85 -8.03 -5.66
N SER A 41 -3.91 -8.07 -6.98
CA SER A 41 -2.76 -7.92 -7.87
C SER A 41 -2.00 -6.58 -7.78
N ILE A 42 -2.38 -5.64 -6.91
CA ILE A 42 -1.70 -4.34 -6.81
C ILE A 42 -1.79 -3.82 -5.36
N GLY A 43 -0.73 -4.02 -4.59
CA GLY A 43 -0.54 -3.38 -3.29
C GLY A 43 0.83 -2.71 -3.21
N ILE A 44 0.88 -1.43 -2.87
CA ILE A 44 2.13 -0.71 -2.63
C ILE A 44 2.41 -0.74 -1.13
N LEU A 45 3.54 -1.31 -0.74
CA LEU A 45 4.01 -1.27 0.63
C LEU A 45 4.85 -0.01 0.84
N TRP A 46 4.42 0.83 1.78
CA TRP A 46 5.17 1.97 2.28
C TRP A 46 5.54 1.73 3.73
N THR A 47 6.82 1.80 4.05
CA THR A 47 7.30 1.61 5.42
C THR A 47 7.93 2.91 5.92
N TYR A 48 7.64 3.28 7.16
CA TYR A 48 8.25 4.43 7.83
C TYR A 48 8.58 4.07 9.27
N THR A 49 9.81 4.36 9.68
CA THR A 49 10.36 3.90 10.97
C THR A 49 10.41 5.00 12.03
N THR A 50 10.26 6.26 11.62
CA THR A 50 10.31 7.42 12.51
C THR A 50 9.18 8.41 12.21
N SER A 51 8.88 9.28 13.17
CA SER A 51 7.90 10.36 13.00
C SER A 51 8.25 11.32 11.85
N ASN A 52 9.54 11.49 11.56
CA ASN A 52 10.02 12.32 10.47
C ASN A 52 9.75 11.66 9.10
N ASP A 53 10.00 10.35 9.01
CA ASP A 53 9.68 9.56 7.82
C ASP A 53 8.16 9.57 7.57
N GLY A 54 7.37 9.36 8.64
CA GLY A 54 5.91 9.44 8.58
C GLY A 54 5.42 10.80 8.11
N THR A 55 5.99 11.89 8.62
CA THR A 55 5.65 13.26 8.17
C THR A 55 5.98 13.48 6.69
N THR A 56 7.16 13.04 6.25
CA THR A 56 7.58 13.13 4.85
C THR A 56 6.64 12.33 3.94
N LEU A 57 6.35 11.09 4.31
CA LEU A 57 5.48 10.19 3.55
C LEU A 57 4.05 10.76 3.46
N ARG A 58 3.48 11.22 4.58
CA ARG A 58 2.15 11.84 4.63
C ARG A 58 2.07 13.06 3.71
N ASN A 59 3.04 13.97 3.81
CA ASN A 59 3.03 15.19 3.00
C ASN A 59 3.16 14.87 1.50
N THR A 60 3.98 13.88 1.17
CA THR A 60 4.12 13.38 -0.20
C THR A 60 2.81 12.77 -0.70
N PHE A 61 2.15 11.94 0.10
CA PHE A 61 0.84 11.39 -0.26
C PHE A 61 -0.20 12.48 -0.52
N ARG A 62 -0.26 13.53 0.31
CA ARG A 62 -1.18 14.66 0.06
C ARG A 62 -0.90 15.36 -1.26
N LYS A 63 0.37 15.49 -1.65
CA LYS A 63 0.75 16.04 -2.97
C LYS A 63 0.37 15.10 -4.11
N CYS A 64 0.60 13.80 -3.96
CA CYS A 64 0.21 12.80 -4.95
C CYS A 64 -1.31 12.71 -5.12
N ALA A 65 -2.09 12.95 -4.07
CA ALA A 65 -3.55 12.94 -4.10
C ALA A 65 -4.16 14.06 -4.97
N THR A 66 -3.41 15.12 -5.26
CA THR A 66 -3.82 16.24 -6.11
C THR A 66 -3.09 16.28 -7.45
N ALA A 67 -2.13 15.38 -7.67
CA ALA A 67 -1.28 15.40 -8.85
C ALA A 67 -1.94 14.65 -10.00
N GLU A 68 -2.10 15.29 -11.16
CA GLU A 68 -2.68 14.63 -12.32
C GLU A 68 -1.63 13.84 -13.09
N GLY A 69 -1.91 12.55 -13.30
CA GLY A 69 -1.12 11.69 -14.17
C GLY A 69 0.06 10.99 -13.49
N VAL A 70 0.43 9.86 -14.08
CA VAL A 70 1.39 8.90 -13.54
C VAL A 70 2.81 9.48 -13.39
N VAL A 71 3.22 10.30 -14.36
CA VAL A 71 4.56 10.93 -14.38
C VAL A 71 4.69 11.94 -13.24
N ALA A 72 3.64 12.72 -12.95
CA ALA A 72 3.66 13.71 -11.87
C ALA A 72 3.76 13.03 -10.50
N ILE A 73 2.96 11.98 -10.26
CA ILE A 73 3.02 11.19 -9.02
C ILE A 73 4.42 10.60 -8.81
N THR A 74 4.99 10.02 -9.87
CA THR A 74 6.34 9.45 -9.85
C THR A 74 7.39 10.52 -9.50
N GLY A 75 7.31 11.68 -10.14
CA GLY A 75 8.22 12.80 -9.88
C GLY A 75 8.16 13.27 -8.42
N ILE A 76 6.96 13.35 -7.84
CA ILE A 76 6.77 13.75 -6.43
C ILE A 76 7.41 12.73 -5.49
N LEU A 77 7.18 11.43 -5.72
CA LEU A 77 7.74 10.35 -4.88
C LEU A 77 9.27 10.34 -4.92
N LEU A 78 9.85 10.48 -6.12
CA LEU A 78 11.29 10.55 -6.31
C LEU A 78 11.90 11.81 -5.68
N ALA A 79 11.25 12.97 -5.84
CA ALA A 79 11.70 14.22 -5.23
C ALA A 79 11.68 14.18 -3.69
N ALA A 80 10.80 13.35 -3.10
CA ALA A 80 10.75 13.11 -1.67
C ALA A 80 11.75 12.04 -1.18
N GLY A 81 12.55 11.46 -2.08
CA GLY A 81 13.52 10.42 -1.73
C GLY A 81 12.89 9.11 -1.27
N ILE A 82 11.61 8.88 -1.59
CA ILE A 82 10.89 7.71 -1.11
C ILE A 82 11.26 6.52 -1.99
N ALA A 83 11.93 5.53 -1.39
CA ALA A 83 12.34 4.31 -2.06
C ALA A 83 11.10 3.51 -2.50
N THR A 84 10.76 3.62 -3.77
CA THR A 84 9.61 2.95 -4.37
C THR A 84 10.04 1.60 -4.93
N ALA A 85 10.34 0.64 -4.04
CA ALA A 85 10.50 -0.74 -4.47
C ALA A 85 9.16 -1.20 -5.09
N GLY A 86 9.14 -1.48 -6.39
CA GLY A 86 7.92 -1.85 -7.11
C GLY A 86 7.19 -0.68 -7.79
N LEU A 87 7.84 0.47 -8.00
CA LEU A 87 7.27 1.57 -8.80
C LEU A 87 6.73 1.09 -10.15
N THR A 88 7.31 0.06 -10.77
CA THR A 88 6.79 -0.54 -12.00
C THR A 88 5.37 -1.11 -11.87
N ALA A 89 5.03 -1.69 -10.71
CA ALA A 89 3.67 -2.15 -10.40
C ALA A 89 2.73 -0.96 -10.13
N VAL A 90 3.24 0.09 -9.47
CA VAL A 90 2.52 1.37 -9.27
C VAL A 90 2.18 2.02 -10.60
N LEU A 91 3.15 2.11 -11.51
CA LEU A 91 3.00 2.65 -12.85
C LEU A 91 2.00 1.81 -13.67
N ALA A 92 2.11 0.47 -13.64
CA ALA A 92 1.19 -0.41 -14.33
C ALA A 92 -0.27 -0.25 -13.83
N ALA A 93 -0.45 -0.10 -12.52
CA ALA A 93 -1.74 0.12 -11.90
C ALA A 93 -2.34 1.50 -12.21
N LEU A 94 -1.51 2.55 -12.11
CA LEU A 94 -1.89 3.92 -12.43
C LEU A 94 -2.22 4.10 -13.92
N VAL A 95 -1.55 3.35 -14.81
CA VAL A 95 -1.81 3.35 -16.26
C VAL A 95 -3.10 2.60 -16.60
N GLY A 96 -3.37 1.45 -15.95
CA GLY A 96 -4.54 0.61 -16.25
C GLY A 96 -5.87 1.12 -15.68
N LEU A 97 -5.85 1.77 -14.51
CA LEU A 97 -7.06 2.18 -13.78
C LEU A 97 -7.26 3.71 -13.75
N GLY A 98 -6.31 4.45 -14.32
CA GLY A 98 -6.24 5.91 -14.26
C GLY A 98 -5.65 6.38 -12.93
N ALA A 99 -4.80 7.41 -12.99
CA ALA A 99 -4.18 8.03 -11.81
C ALA A 99 -5.21 8.41 -10.73
N VAL A 100 -6.42 8.77 -11.15
CA VAL A 100 -7.57 9.14 -10.32
C VAL A 100 -7.93 8.07 -9.28
N ALA A 101 -7.83 6.78 -9.62
CA ALA A 101 -8.17 5.70 -8.67
C ALA A 101 -7.25 5.69 -7.44
N PHE A 102 -5.98 6.07 -7.62
CA PHE A 102 -5.02 6.16 -6.52
C PHE A 102 -5.05 7.50 -5.77
N HIS A 103 -5.68 8.55 -6.30
CA HIS A 103 -5.76 9.83 -5.58
C HIS A 103 -6.47 9.65 -4.22
N SER A 104 -7.57 8.89 -4.22
CA SER A 104 -8.30 8.55 -2.99
C SER A 104 -7.41 7.73 -2.03
N ARG A 105 -6.61 6.81 -2.58
CA ARG A 105 -5.71 5.94 -1.80
C ARG A 105 -4.56 6.71 -1.15
N PHE A 106 -3.99 7.70 -1.83
CA PHE A 106 -3.00 8.58 -1.23
C PHE A 106 -3.59 9.40 -0.08
N ASN A 107 -4.83 9.89 -0.20
CA ASN A 107 -5.51 10.56 0.92
C ASN A 107 -5.72 9.62 2.10
N GLU A 108 -6.26 8.43 1.86
CA GLU A 108 -6.49 7.42 2.90
C GLU A 108 -5.19 6.98 3.58
N GLY A 109 -4.13 6.75 2.81
CA GLY A 109 -2.80 6.45 3.35
C GLY A 109 -2.26 7.59 4.21
N ALA A 110 -2.50 8.84 3.82
CA ALA A 110 -2.08 10.00 4.60
C ALA A 110 -2.86 10.12 5.92
N ASP A 111 -4.15 9.78 5.93
CA ASP A 111 -4.97 9.73 7.14
C ASP A 111 -4.53 8.62 8.10
N LEU A 112 -4.16 7.45 7.57
CA LEU A 112 -3.59 6.35 8.37
C LEU A 112 -2.23 6.72 9.01
N ILE A 113 -1.35 7.42 8.29
CA ILE A 113 -0.11 7.92 8.88
C ILE A 113 -0.39 8.99 9.93
N ASN A 114 -1.40 9.83 9.71
CA ASN A 114 -1.77 10.87 10.68
C ASN A 114 -2.28 10.28 12.00
N SER A 115 -2.97 9.13 11.95
CA SER A 115 -3.40 8.39 13.15
C SER A 115 -2.27 7.58 13.80
N HIS A 116 -1.21 7.24 13.05
CA HIS A 116 -0.07 6.47 13.54
C HIS A 116 1.27 7.11 13.15
N PRO A 117 1.59 8.32 13.65
CA PRO A 117 2.67 9.13 13.08
C PRO A 117 4.07 8.55 13.32
N SER A 118 4.25 7.74 14.37
CA SER A 118 5.57 7.35 14.87
C SER A 118 6.29 6.31 14.01
N SER A 119 5.58 5.27 13.57
CA SER A 119 6.11 4.20 12.72
C SER A 119 5.00 3.29 12.21
N GLY A 120 5.26 2.58 11.11
CA GLY A 120 4.42 1.49 10.62
C GLY A 120 4.62 1.17 9.15
N LYS A 121 3.70 0.34 8.67
CA LYS A 121 3.57 -0.06 7.27
C LYS A 121 2.19 0.34 6.76
N ILE A 122 2.13 0.98 5.59
CA ILE A 122 0.90 1.22 4.83
C ILE A 122 0.90 0.30 3.62
N TYR A 123 -0.09 -0.57 3.54
CA TYR A 123 -0.39 -1.36 2.36
C TYR A 123 -1.48 -0.63 1.59
N MET A 124 -1.12 -0.05 0.45
CA MET A 124 -2.01 0.73 -0.39
C MET A 124 -2.53 -0.12 -1.55
N TYR A 125 -3.81 -0.46 -1.51
CA TYR A 125 -4.53 -1.20 -2.55
C TYR A 125 -5.26 -0.24 -3.47
N LEU A 126 -5.93 -0.75 -4.50
CA LEU A 126 -6.74 0.06 -5.41
C LEU A 126 -8.01 0.60 -4.75
N ASP A 127 -8.58 -0.18 -3.86
CA ASP A 127 -9.91 0.00 -3.26
C ASP A 127 -9.85 0.48 -1.80
N HIS A 128 -8.74 0.25 -1.09
CA HIS A 128 -8.52 0.74 0.28
C HIS A 128 -7.03 0.83 0.65
N CYS A 129 -6.71 1.30 1.85
CA CYS A 129 -5.40 1.22 2.48
C CYS A 129 -5.50 0.49 3.83
N THR A 130 -4.47 -0.29 4.17
CA THR A 130 -4.36 -0.94 5.48
C THR A 130 -3.10 -0.48 6.20
N TYR A 131 -3.21 -0.16 7.49
CA TYR A 131 -2.08 0.08 8.38
C TYR A 131 -1.70 -1.18 9.15
N LYS A 132 -0.40 -1.37 9.37
CA LYS A 132 0.14 -2.35 10.30
C LYS A 132 1.27 -1.71 11.11
N SER A 133 1.25 -1.93 12.44
CA SER A 133 2.36 -1.51 13.30
C SER A 133 3.64 -2.27 12.96
N LEU A 134 4.77 -1.57 13.05
CA LEU A 134 6.10 -2.18 12.96
C LEU A 134 6.46 -2.93 14.24
#